data_AF-A0A3B8W224-F1
#
_entry.id   AF-A0A3B8W224-F1
#
_cell.length_a   1.000
_cell.length_b   1.000
_cell.length_c   1.000
_cell.angle_alpha   90.00
_cell.angle_beta   90.00
_cell.angle_gamma   90.00
#
_symmetry.space_group_name_H-M   'P 1'
#
loop_
_entity.id
_entity.type
_entity.pdbx_description
1 polymer ?
#
loop_
_entity_poly.entity_id
_entity_poly.type
_entity_poly.pdbx_seq_one_letter_code
_entity_poly.pdbx_strand_id
1 'polypeptide(L)' 'MKKQIVTSLFSVLALPSIFAVTTSEARLLRFPSTNGSEIVFSYAGDLYAVPVSGGEARRLTSFVGYEMFPK' A
#
# COMPACT_ATOMS: atom_id res chain seq x y z
N MET A 1 -9.66 -51.94 -5.72
CA MET A 1 -9.37 -50.92 -6.76
C MET A 1 -10.42 -49.78 -6.86
N LYS A 2 -11.53 -49.78 -6.10
CA LYS A 2 -12.59 -48.75 -6.18
C LYS A 2 -12.43 -47.52 -5.25
N LYS A 3 -11.53 -47.57 -4.25
CA LYS A 3 -11.34 -46.47 -3.28
C LYS A 3 -10.42 -45.34 -3.78
N GLN A 4 -9.55 -45.65 -4.75
CA GLN A 4 -8.61 -44.69 -5.36
C GLN A 4 -9.32 -43.67 -6.27
N ILE A 5 -10.47 -44.04 -6.86
CA ILE A 5 -11.22 -43.19 -7.80
C ILE A 5 -12.00 -42.09 -7.06
N VAL A 6 -12.47 -42.39 -5.84
CA VAL A 6 -13.21 -41.41 -5.00
C VAL A 6 -12.27 -40.31 -4.48
N THR A 7 -11.01 -40.66 -4.19
CA THR A 7 -9.99 -39.69 -3.77
C THR A 7 -9.54 -38.75 -4.87
N SER A 8 -9.58 -39.16 -6.16
CA SER A 8 -9.29 -38.23 -7.27
C SER A 8 -10.41 -37.24 -7.55
N LEU A 9 -11.67 -37.59 -7.25
CA LEU A 9 -12.80 -36.70 -7.53
C LEU A 9 -12.93 -35.55 -6.51
N PHE A 10 -12.25 -35.65 -5.37
CA PHE A 10 -12.24 -34.60 -4.33
C PHE A 10 -11.13 -33.55 -4.52
N SER A 11 -10.20 -33.76 -5.46
CA SER A 11 -9.08 -32.84 -5.71
C SER A 11 -9.42 -31.65 -6.63
N VAL A 12 -10.65 -31.59 -7.15
CA VAL A 12 -11.09 -30.55 -8.12
C VAL A 12 -12.08 -29.57 -7.47
N LEU A 13 -12.23 -29.59 -6.14
CA LEU A 13 -13.06 -28.62 -5.44
C LEU A 13 -12.28 -27.32 -5.24
N ALA A 14 -12.29 -26.51 -6.30
CA ALA A 14 -12.31 -25.05 -6.27
C ALA A 14 -11.33 -24.40 -5.28
N LEU A 15 -10.10 -24.16 -5.72
CA LEU A 15 -9.34 -23.01 -5.23
C LEU A 15 -10.08 -21.76 -5.71
N PRO A 16 -10.76 -20.97 -4.86
CA PRO A 16 -11.19 -19.66 -5.29
C PRO A 16 -9.90 -18.86 -5.52
N SER A 17 -9.66 -18.46 -6.76
CA SER A 17 -8.66 -17.44 -7.08
C SER A 17 -9.07 -16.18 -6.31
N ILE A 18 -8.39 -15.91 -5.20
CA ILE A 18 -8.57 -14.68 -4.43
C ILE A 18 -8.02 -13.56 -5.33
N PHE A 19 -8.90 -12.97 -6.14
CA PHE A 19 -8.59 -11.72 -6.79
C PHE A 19 -8.48 -10.66 -5.70
N ALA A 20 -7.24 -10.34 -5.31
CA ALA A 20 -6.98 -9.23 -4.41
C ALA A 20 -7.39 -7.94 -5.13
N VAL A 21 -8.55 -7.41 -4.78
CA VAL A 21 -8.97 -6.07 -5.21
C VAL A 21 -8.07 -5.08 -4.46
N THR A 22 -7.09 -4.53 -5.16
CA THR A 22 -6.28 -3.43 -4.65
C THR A 22 -7.07 -2.14 -4.78
N THR A 23 -7.85 -1.80 -3.76
CA THR A 23 -8.48 -0.48 -3.67
C THR A 23 -7.39 0.57 -3.51
N SER A 24 -7.05 1.24 -4.61
CA SER A 24 -6.19 2.42 -4.58
C SER A 24 -6.99 3.58 -3.97
N GLU A 25 -6.80 3.81 -2.67
CA GLU A 25 -7.37 4.98 -2.01
C GLU A 25 -6.83 6.27 -2.66
N ALA A 26 -7.73 7.17 -3.03
CA ALA A 26 -7.35 8.49 -3.49
C ALA A 26 -6.80 9.30 -2.31
N ARG A 27 -5.48 9.50 -2.27
CA ARG A 27 -4.83 10.28 -1.20
C ARG A 27 -4.70 11.74 -1.62
N LEU A 28 -5.11 12.65 -0.74
CA LEU A 28 -4.88 14.09 -0.91
C LEU A 28 -3.51 14.48 -0.38
N LEU A 29 -2.49 14.36 -1.25
CA LEU A 29 -1.12 14.77 -0.96
C LEU A 29 -1.00 16.28 -1.08
N ARG A 30 -0.48 16.96 -0.05
CA ARG A 30 -0.41 18.43 -0.03
C ARG A 30 0.97 18.93 0.34
N PHE A 31 1.27 20.15 -0.08
CA PHE A 31 2.47 20.89 0.30
C PHE A 31 3.78 20.10 0.05
N PRO A 32 4.02 19.61 -1.18
CA PRO A 32 5.28 18.92 -1.46
C PRO A 32 6.48 19.89 -1.38
N SER A 33 7.59 19.42 -0.82
CA SER A 33 8.93 20.00 -0.95
C SER A 33 9.90 18.90 -1.37
N THR A 34 11.03 19.26 -1.97
CA THR A 34 12.07 18.31 -2.37
C THR A 34 13.46 18.90 -2.15
N ASN A 35 14.40 18.03 -1.77
CA ASN A 35 15.83 18.33 -1.71
C ASN A 35 16.60 17.78 -2.92
N GLY A 36 15.92 17.27 -3.94
CA GLY A 36 16.51 16.65 -5.13
C GLY A 36 16.71 15.12 -5.04
N SER A 37 16.72 14.53 -3.84
CA SER A 37 16.79 13.07 -3.65
C SER A 37 15.49 12.48 -3.11
N GLU A 38 14.75 13.25 -2.31
CA GLU A 38 13.47 12.85 -1.71
C GLU A 38 12.42 13.94 -1.93
N ILE A 39 11.16 13.51 -1.92
CA ILE A 39 9.97 14.38 -1.89
C ILE A 39 9.33 14.19 -0.53
N VAL A 40 9.13 15.30 0.20
CA VAL A 40 8.41 15.33 1.47
C VAL A 40 7.08 16.02 1.27
N PHE A 41 5.99 15.46 1.78
CA PHE A 41 4.64 16.02 1.65
C PHE A 41 3.80 15.76 2.89
N SER A 42 2.71 16.52 3.05
CA SER A 42 1.72 16.32 4.12
C SER A 42 0.58 15.42 3.66
N TYR A 43 0.23 14.42 4.48
CA TYR A 43 -0.93 13.54 4.30
C TYR A 43 -1.51 13.15 5.67
N ALA A 44 -2.85 13.20 5.80
CA ALA A 44 -3.57 12.83 7.02
C ALA A 44 -3.13 13.54 8.32
N GLY A 45 -2.43 14.68 8.22
CA GLY A 45 -1.92 15.44 9.38
C GLY A 45 -0.44 15.24 9.65
N ASP A 46 0.22 14.33 8.94
CA ASP A 46 1.63 14.00 9.15
C ASP A 46 2.48 14.27 7.91
N LEU A 47 3.80 14.30 8.10
CA LEU A 47 4.77 14.35 7.01
C LEU A 47 5.17 12.95 6.57
N TYR A 48 5.29 12.77 5.26
CA TYR A 48 5.76 11.56 4.61
C TYR A 48 6.90 11.90 3.65
N ALA A 49 7.84 10.98 3.48
CA ALA A 49 8.93 11.07 2.50
C ALA A 49 8.92 9.90 1.52
N VAL A 50 9.26 10.16 0.27
CA VAL A 50 9.46 9.15 -0.78
C VAL A 50 10.66 9.53 -1.64
N PRO A 51 11.45 8.58 -2.16
CA PRO A 51 12.51 8.88 -3.13
C PRO A 51 11.95 9.57 -4.38
N VAL A 52 12.73 10.47 -5.00
CA VAL A 52 12.34 11.11 -6.27
C VAL A 52 12.17 10.11 -7.42
N SER A 53 12.82 8.94 -7.32
CA SER A 53 12.61 7.82 -8.23
C SER A 53 11.26 7.12 -8.07
N GLY A 54 10.45 7.54 -7.09
CA GLY A 54 9.24 6.87 -6.67
C GLY A 54 9.51 5.69 -5.73
N GLY A 55 8.43 5.01 -5.33
CA GLY A 55 8.46 3.90 -4.40
C GLY A 55 7.46 4.07 -3.26
N GLU A 56 7.75 3.42 -2.14
CA GLU A 56 6.91 3.49 -0.95
C GLU A 56 7.20 4.75 -0.14
N ALA A 57 6.14 5.47 0.26
CA ALA A 57 6.26 6.64 1.11
C ALA A 57 6.32 6.24 2.59
N ARG A 58 7.32 6.74 3.32
CA ARG A 58 7.50 6.50 4.75
C ARG A 58 7.00 7.68 5.57
N ARG A 59 6.20 7.42 6.61
CA ARG A 59 5.78 8.42 7.59
C ARG A 59 6.99 8.90 8.40
N LEU A 60 7.15 10.22 8.52
CA LEU A 60 8.23 10.87 9.26
C LEU A 60 7.80 11.31 10.66
N THR A 61 6.53 11.69 10.82
CA THR A 61 6.02 12.30 12.05
C THR A 61 4.72 11.63 12.50
N SER A 62 4.36 11.75 13.78
CA SER A 62 3.13 11.15 14.32
C SER A 62 2.54 11.91 15.50
N PHE A 63 2.70 13.23 15.52
CA PHE A 63 2.27 14.05 16.63
C PHE A 63 0.77 14.37 16.55
N VAL A 64 0.16 14.74 17.68
CA VAL A 64 -1.23 15.21 17.70
C VAL A 64 -1.27 16.63 17.13
N GLY A 65 -1.71 16.79 15.88
CA GLY A 65 -1.83 18.08 15.21
C GLY A 65 -1.73 17.95 13.69
N TYR A 66 -1.62 19.10 13.00
CA TYR A 66 -1.33 19.13 11.56
C TYR A 66 0.10 19.58 11.31
N GLU A 67 0.90 18.69 10.75
CA GLU A 67 2.25 18.98 10.29
C GLU A 67 2.22 19.22 8.78
N MET A 68 2.51 20.46 8.40
CA MET A 68 2.33 21.00 7.05
C MET A 68 3.55 21.82 6.63
N PHE A 69 3.69 22.04 5.32
CA PHE A 69 4.74 22.89 4.73
C PHE A 69 6.18 22.43 5.06
N PRO A 70 6.58 21.20 4.70
CA PRO A 70 7.98 20.80 4.74
C PRO A 70 8.82 21.77 3.90
N LYS A 71 10.07 22.00 4.29
CA LYS A 71 11.02 22.85 3.57
C LYS A 71 12.26 22.06 3.23
#